data_AF-A0A392U1I3-F1
#
_entry.id   AF-A0A392U1I3-F1
#
_cell.length_a   1.000
_cell.length_b   1.000
_cell.length_c   1.000
_cell.angle_alpha   90.00
_cell.angle_beta   90.00
_cell.angle_gamma   90.00
#
_symmetry.space_group_name_H-M   'P 1'
#
loop_
_entity.id
_entity.type
_entity.pdbx_description
1 polymer ?
#
loop_
_entity_poly.entity_id
_entity_poly.type
_entity_poly.pdbx_seq_one_letter_code
_entity_poly.pdbx_strand_id
1 'polypeptide(L)' 'MELKQGSMTVSEYAAKFEDLCHFDPHYNTLEVEEDKCVKFENGLRPDIK' A
#
# COMPACT_ATOMS: atom_id res chain seq x y z
N MET A 1 10.94 4.44 -18.51
CA MET A 1 10.91 3.15 -17.78
C MET A 1 9.50 2.63 -17.87
N GLU A 2 9.31 1.38 -18.29
CA GLU A 2 7.98 0.79 -18.43
C GLU A 2 7.69 -0.09 -17.21
N LEU A 3 6.59 0.19 -16.53
CA LEU A 3 6.12 -0.64 -15.42
C LEU A 3 5.28 -1.79 -16.00
N LYS A 4 5.59 -3.01 -15.57
CA LYS A 4 4.89 -4.23 -16.00
C LYS A 4 4.07 -4.74 -14.84
N GLN A 5 2.82 -5.09 -15.10
CA GLN A 5 1.98 -5.71 -14.08
C GLN A 5 2.53 -7.09 -13.76
N GLY A 6 2.75 -7.36 -12.47
CA GLY A 6 3.13 -8.68 -11.99
C GLY A 6 1.97 -9.67 -12.07
N SER A 7 2.26 -10.97 -12.03
CA SER A 7 1.25 -12.04 -12.07
C SER A 7 0.58 -12.32 -10.73
N MET A 8 0.94 -11.58 -9.68
CA MET A 8 0.54 -11.88 -8.31
C MET A 8 -0.87 -11.39 -8.04
N THR A 9 -1.67 -12.23 -7.39
CA THR A 9 -2.99 -11.83 -6.91
C THR A 9 -2.86 -10.85 -5.74
N VAL A 10 -3.93 -10.09 -5.49
CA VAL A 10 -3.98 -9.14 -4.36
C VAL A 10 -3.75 -9.87 -3.02
N SER A 11 -4.26 -11.10 -2.88
CA SER A 11 -4.09 -11.88 -1.66
C SER A 11 -2.64 -12.35 -1.46
N GLU A 12 -1.98 -12.80 -2.53
CA GLU A 12 -0.56 -13.18 -2.46
C GLU A 12 0.34 -11.96 -2.18
N TYR A 13 -0.04 -10.79 -2.72
CA TYR A 13 0.63 -9.53 -2.38
C TYR A 13 0.50 -9.20 -0.91
N ALA A 14 -0.73 -9.25 -0.37
CA ALA A 14 -1.00 -8.92 1.02
C ALA A 14 -0.21 -9.82 1.98
N ALA A 15 -0.20 -11.12 1.74
CA ALA A 15 0.57 -12.07 2.55
C ALA A 15 2.09 -11.76 2.52
N LYS A 16 2.65 -11.49 1.34
CA LYS A 16 4.06 -11.09 1.22
C LYS A 16 4.36 -9.76 1.89
N PHE A 17 3.44 -8.81 1.82
CA PHE A 17 3.62 -7.50 2.44
C PHE A 17 3.64 -7.62 3.97
N GLU A 18 2.74 -8.44 4.53
CA GLU A 18 2.71 -8.74 5.97
C GLU A 18 4.02 -9.42 6.43
N ASP A 19 4.50 -10.41 5.67
CA ASP A 19 5.82 -11.05 5.91
C ASP A 19 6.96 -10.04 5.88
N LEU A 20 6.94 -9.07 4.95
CA LEU A 20 7.97 -8.04 4.83
C LEU A 20 7.88 -6.98 5.94
N CYS A 21 6.67 -6.65 6.40
CA CYS A 21 6.46 -5.72 7.51
C CYS A 21 7.11 -6.23 8.81
N HIS A 22 7.23 -7.54 9.01
CA HIS A 22 7.96 -8.09 10.17
C HIS A 22 9.44 -7.71 10.21
N PHE A 23 10.05 -7.38 9.06
CA PHE A 23 11.45 -6.98 8.98
C PHE A 23 11.65 -5.48 9.18
N ASP A 24 10.59 -4.67 9.15
CA ASP A 24 10.66 -3.23 9.34
C ASP A 24 9.58 -2.74 10.33
N PRO A 25 9.95 -2.58 11.62
CA PRO A 25 9.02 -2.10 12.66
C PRO A 25 8.46 -0.70 12.38
N HIS A 26 9.09 0.09 11.50
CA HIS A 26 8.67 1.45 11.20
C HIS A 26 7.54 1.53 10.17
N TYR A 27 7.27 0.45 9.43
CA TYR A 27 6.16 0.42 8.46
C TYR A 27 4.82 0.04 9.09
N ASN A 28 4.83 -0.57 10.27
CA ASN A 28 3.65 -1.14 10.94
C ASN A 28 3.10 -0.24 12.06
N THR A 29 3.55 1.01 12.17
CA THR A 29 2.93 1.96 13.08
C THR A 29 1.65 2.47 12.46
N LEU A 30 0.53 2.31 13.17
CA LEU A 30 -0.82 2.77 12.77
C LEU A 30 -0.82 4.22 12.23
N GLU A 31 0.04 5.08 12.78
CA GLU A 31 0.21 6.47 12.36
C GLU A 31 0.70 6.63 10.90
N VAL A 32 1.53 5.70 10.41
CA VAL A 32 2.02 5.68 9.02
C VAL A 32 0.95 5.13 8.06
N GLU A 33 0.11 4.20 8.51
CA GLU A 33 -1.01 3.69 7.73
C GLU A 33 -2.11 4.75 7.57
N GLU A 34 -2.45 5.47 8.64
CA GLU A 34 -3.45 6.54 8.58
C GLU A 34 -3.01 7.70 7.66
N ASP A 35 -1.75 8.13 7.72
CA ASP A 35 -1.23 9.17 6.82
C ASP A 35 -1.24 8.73 5.34
N LYS A 36 -0.95 7.46 5.05
CA LYS A 36 -1.06 6.90 3.69
C LYS A 36 -2.49 6.87 3.18
N CYS A 37 -3.46 6.45 4.00
CA CYS A 37 -4.87 6.44 3.65
C CYS A 37 -5.37 7.85 3.32
N VAL A 38 -5.06 8.84 4.16
CA VAL A 38 -5.48 10.24 3.94
C VAL A 38 -4.87 10.82 2.66
N LYS A 39 -3.61 10.50 2.34
CA LYS A 39 -2.96 10.93 1.09
C LYS A 39 -3.60 10.28 -0.14
N PHE A 40 -3.96 9.01 -0.04
CA PHE A 40 -4.62 8.29 -1.12
C PHE A 40 -6.04 8.82 -1.40
N GLU A 41 -6.86 9.01 -0.36
CA GLU A 41 -8.19 9.60 -0.47
C GLU A 41 -8.15 11.01 -1.07
N ASN A 42 -7.21 11.84 -0.63
CA ASN A 42 -7.04 13.18 -1.19
C ASN A 42 -6.57 13.15 -2.65
N GLY A 43 -5.78 12.15 -3.05
CA GLY A 43 -5.39 11.93 -4.44
C GLY A 43 -6.52 11.44 -5.34
N LEU A 44 -7.51 10.73 -4.78
CA LEU A 44 -8.69 10.23 -5.50
C LEU A 44 -9.83 11.24 -5.63
N ARG A 45 -9.90 12.24 -4.73
CA ARG A 45 -10.90 13.33 -4.79
C ARG A 45 -11.09 14.00 -6.16
N PRO A 46 -10.07 14.23 -6.99
CA PRO A 46 -10.28 14.76 -8.34
C PRO A 46 -10.89 13.77 -9.35
N ASP A 47 -10.75 12.46 -9.14
CA ASP A 47 -11.28 11.38 -10.01
C ASP A 47 -12.69 10.91 -9.60
N ILE A 48 -13.16 11.27 -8.40
CA ILE A 48 -14.54 11.06 -7.96
C ILE A 48 -15.40 12.25 -8.44
N LYS A 49 -15.89 12.17 -9.68
CA LYS A 49 -16.95 13.04 -10.24
C LYS A 49 -18.24 12.26 -10.43
#